data_AF-A4SDT1-F1
#
_entry.id   AF-A4SDT1-F1
#
_cell.length_a   1.000
_cell.length_b   1.000
_cell.length_c   1.000
_cell.angle_alpha   90.00
_cell.angle_beta   90.00
_cell.angle_gamma   90.00
#
_symmetry.space_group_name_H-M   'P 1'
#
loop_
_entity.id
_entity.type
_entity.pdbx_description
1 polymer ?
#
loop_
_entity_poly.entity_id
_entity_poly.type
_entity_poly.pdbx_seq_one_letter_code
_entity_poly.pdbx_strand_id
1 'polypeptide(L)'
;MLEAFMKTYAIERVFHAELDNLIFDIKSLSALLEHIGKGLFCPRDSIHRGIASLVYVNDVSRLEYMNNWFRNNHKLVKNDMELLGYMLMHEEGFYSLPIESSFGKPSMVNWTYIDKDKVQGVFDAAAMGQYLFGVDPDNISGPLYNGFVNENALIDLKALNFKFEKKSNVLFVKYEANQGWVRCYNLHIHSKVFKKLARFYWFLKVIEASNQERRSLISHNIVNWRIFYRVKQKLRIYIEHMVN
;
A
#
# COMPACT_ATOMS: atom_id res chain seq x y z
N MET A 1 12.73 16.35 -3.76
CA MET A 1 13.75 15.59 -2.99
C MET A 1 14.32 14.43 -3.81
N LEU A 2 13.50 13.51 -4.33
CA LEU A 2 13.98 12.38 -5.15
C LEU A 2 14.69 12.82 -6.45
N GLU A 3 14.12 13.76 -7.20
CA GLU A 3 14.75 14.33 -8.41
C GLU A 3 16.15 14.90 -8.11
N ALA A 4 16.28 15.72 -7.06
CA ALA A 4 17.54 16.32 -6.66
C ALA A 4 18.57 15.26 -6.23
N PHE A 5 18.14 14.20 -5.55
CA PHE A 5 18.99 13.06 -5.21
C PHE A 5 19.50 12.36 -6.47
N MET A 6 18.61 12.02 -7.42
CA MET A 6 19.01 11.36 -8.66
C MET A 6 19.99 12.20 -9.48
N LYS A 7 19.73 13.51 -9.61
CA LYS A 7 20.62 14.43 -10.34
C LYS A 7 21.99 14.59 -9.66
N THR A 8 22.00 14.83 -8.34
CA THR A 8 23.24 15.07 -7.58
C THR A 8 24.19 13.87 -7.62
N TYR A 9 23.64 12.65 -7.52
CA TYR A 9 24.42 11.42 -7.47
C TYR A 9 24.49 10.67 -8.81
N ALA A 10 24.05 11.29 -9.91
CA ALA A 10 23.99 10.68 -11.24
C ALA A 10 23.31 9.29 -11.25
N ILE A 11 22.22 9.15 -10.49
CA ILE A 11 21.43 7.91 -10.43
C ILE A 11 20.42 7.91 -11.58
N GLU A 12 20.63 7.02 -12.54
CA GLU A 12 19.76 6.91 -13.73
C GLU A 12 18.43 6.21 -13.42
N ARG A 13 18.44 5.29 -12.46
CA ARG A 13 17.28 4.48 -12.08
C ARG A 13 17.24 4.20 -10.59
N VAL A 14 16.04 4.22 -10.01
CA VAL A 14 15.86 4.07 -8.57
C VAL A 14 14.51 3.43 -8.24
N PHE A 15 14.52 2.54 -7.25
CA PHE A 15 13.32 2.20 -6.50
C PHE A 15 13.22 3.14 -5.30
N HIS A 16 12.07 3.79 -5.15
CA HIS A 16 11.72 4.61 -4.00
C HIS A 16 10.54 3.97 -3.29
N ALA A 17 10.57 3.91 -1.96
CA ALA A 17 9.47 3.40 -1.17
C ALA A 17 9.27 4.30 0.04
N GLU A 18 8.02 4.43 0.48
CA GLU A 18 7.70 5.09 1.74
C GLU A 18 8.25 4.27 2.92
N LEU A 19 8.52 4.94 4.04
CA LEU A 19 9.09 4.30 5.24
C LEU A 19 8.18 3.24 5.85
N ASP A 20 6.89 3.28 5.53
CA ASP A 20 5.88 2.33 5.98
C ASP A 20 5.66 1.16 5.02
N ASN A 21 6.68 0.77 4.23
CA ASN A 21 6.61 -0.42 3.38
C ASN A 21 7.50 -1.57 3.85
N LEU A 22 6.99 -2.80 3.74
CA LEU A 22 7.83 -4.00 3.63
C LEU A 22 8.13 -4.24 2.15
N ILE A 23 9.40 -4.38 1.80
CA ILE A 23 9.84 -4.67 0.43
C ILE A 23 10.35 -6.12 0.35
N PHE A 24 9.86 -6.86 -0.63
CA PHE A 24 10.25 -8.24 -0.91
C PHE A 24 11.29 -8.29 -2.04
N ASP A 25 11.66 -9.48 -2.51
CA ASP A 25 12.67 -9.63 -3.56
C ASP A 25 12.27 -8.89 -4.86
N ILE A 26 13.00 -7.81 -5.16
CA ILE A 26 12.82 -6.95 -6.34
C ILE A 26 14.00 -7.07 -7.34
N LYS A 27 14.91 -8.03 -7.16
CA LYS A 27 16.16 -8.12 -7.96
C LYS A 27 15.93 -8.14 -9.48
N SER A 28 14.90 -8.82 -9.94
CA SER A 28 14.56 -8.91 -11.38
C SER A 28 13.57 -7.85 -11.85
N LEU A 29 13.00 -7.07 -10.93
CA LEU A 29 11.86 -6.21 -11.24
C LEU A 29 12.23 -5.04 -12.15
N SER A 30 13.39 -4.41 -11.95
CA SER A 30 13.84 -3.29 -12.80
C SER A 30 13.92 -3.68 -14.27
N ALA A 31 14.47 -4.87 -14.57
CA ALA A 31 14.57 -5.36 -15.95
C ALA A 31 13.20 -5.58 -16.60
N LEU A 32 12.22 -6.09 -15.82
CA LEU A 32 10.84 -6.25 -16.31
C LEU A 32 10.20 -4.89 -16.61
N LEU A 33 10.36 -3.91 -15.71
CA LEU A 33 9.79 -2.56 -15.89
C LEU A 33 10.48 -1.79 -17.02
N GLU A 34 11.79 -1.94 -17.19
CA GLU A 34 12.54 -1.35 -18.30
C GLU A 34 12.09 -1.87 -19.67
N HIS A 35 11.62 -3.12 -19.74
CA HIS A 35 11.03 -3.66 -20.96
C HIS A 35 9.65 -3.07 -21.28
N ILE A 36 8.93 -2.55 -20.27
CA ILE A 36 7.65 -1.87 -20.47
C ILE A 36 7.85 -0.46 -21.04
N GLY A 37 8.83 0.28 -20.51
CA GLY A 37 9.06 1.65 -20.97
C GLY A 37 10.06 2.43 -20.14
N LYS A 38 10.16 3.71 -20.47
CA LYS A 38 10.96 4.71 -19.75
C LYS A 38 10.03 5.71 -19.09
N GLY A 39 10.19 5.92 -17.79
CA GLY A 39 9.35 6.81 -17.03
C GLY A 39 9.28 6.52 -15.53
N LEU A 40 8.10 6.78 -14.97
CA LEU A 40 7.75 6.53 -13.58
C LEU A 40 6.68 5.45 -13.50
N PHE A 41 6.87 4.49 -12.60
CA PHE A 41 5.97 3.37 -12.37
C PHE A 41 5.54 3.41 -10.91
N CYS A 42 4.24 3.40 -10.64
CA CYS A 42 3.74 3.31 -9.27
C CYS A 42 2.40 2.59 -9.18
N PRO A 43 2.07 2.00 -8.02
CA PRO A 43 0.75 1.41 -7.79
C PRO A 43 -0.36 2.46 -7.87
N ARG A 44 -1.56 2.03 -8.26
CA ARG A 44 -2.73 2.90 -8.39
C ARG A 44 -3.96 2.19 -7.84
N ASP A 45 -4.57 2.76 -6.80
CA ASP A 45 -5.76 2.20 -6.16
C ASP A 45 -7.07 2.80 -6.69
N SER A 46 -7.02 3.93 -7.40
CA SER A 46 -8.19 4.54 -8.02
C SER A 46 -7.84 5.39 -9.24
N ILE A 47 -8.86 5.77 -10.00
CA ILE A 47 -8.71 6.66 -11.16
C ILE A 47 -8.10 8.03 -10.79
N HIS A 48 -8.25 8.49 -9.54
CA HIS A 48 -7.71 9.80 -9.13
C HIS A 48 -6.54 9.72 -8.16
N ARG A 49 -6.03 8.52 -7.84
CA ARG A 49 -4.96 8.36 -6.85
C ARG A 49 -3.93 7.33 -7.29
N GLY A 50 -2.69 7.78 -7.46
CA GLY A 50 -1.51 6.92 -7.48
C GLY A 50 -0.92 6.82 -6.07
N ILE A 51 -0.29 5.70 -5.73
CA ILE A 51 0.21 5.41 -4.40
C ILE A 51 1.73 5.32 -4.45
N ALA A 52 2.42 6.04 -3.56
CA ALA A 52 3.88 6.11 -3.55
C ALA A 52 4.55 4.94 -2.80
N SER A 53 3.83 3.85 -2.55
CA SER A 53 4.26 2.74 -1.69
C SER A 53 5.54 2.07 -2.18
N LEU A 54 5.61 1.72 -3.47
CA LEU A 54 6.83 1.29 -4.15
C LEU A 54 6.85 1.86 -5.58
N VAL A 55 7.63 2.91 -5.77
CA VAL A 55 7.80 3.62 -7.04
C VAL A 55 9.09 3.19 -7.71
N TYR A 56 9.06 2.96 -9.01
CA TYR A 56 10.27 2.81 -9.84
C TYR A 56 10.38 3.97 -10.80
N VAL A 57 11.59 4.52 -10.95
CA VAL A 57 11.88 5.57 -11.92
C VAL A 57 13.12 5.16 -12.68
N ASN A 58 13.05 5.14 -14.02
CA ASN A 58 14.19 4.95 -14.92
C ASN A 58 14.34 6.09 -15.94
N ASP A 59 13.60 7.20 -15.74
CA ASP A 59 13.74 8.43 -16.48
C ASP A 59 13.52 9.65 -15.56
N VAL A 60 14.61 10.28 -15.14
CA VAL A 60 14.59 11.46 -14.27
C VAL A 60 13.86 12.65 -14.91
N SER A 61 13.77 12.72 -16.25
CA SER A 61 13.06 13.80 -16.94
C SER A 61 11.56 13.77 -16.65
N ARG A 62 10.97 12.59 -16.41
CA ARG A 62 9.57 12.46 -16.02
C ARG A 62 9.31 12.96 -14.61
N LEU A 63 10.24 12.72 -13.68
CA LEU A 63 10.17 13.31 -12.33
C LEU A 63 10.26 14.84 -12.37
N GLU A 64 11.18 15.38 -13.17
CA GLU A 64 11.33 16.83 -13.37
C GLU A 64 10.06 17.43 -13.99
N TYR A 65 9.50 16.79 -15.01
CA TYR A 65 8.23 17.19 -15.61
C TYR A 65 7.11 17.25 -14.56
N MET A 66 6.92 16.18 -13.77
CA MET A 66 5.90 16.14 -12.72
C MET A 66 6.10 17.25 -11.68
N ASN A 67 7.34 17.51 -11.25
CA ASN A 67 7.65 18.57 -10.29
C ASN A 67 7.41 19.97 -10.88
N ASN A 68 7.73 20.19 -12.15
CA ASN A 68 7.44 21.44 -12.87
C ASN A 68 5.92 21.65 -13.00
N TRP A 69 5.19 20.61 -13.40
CA TRP A 69 3.75 20.65 -13.50
C TRP A 69 3.12 20.97 -12.14
N PHE A 70 3.54 20.30 -11.06
CA PHE A 70 3.01 20.57 -9.72
C PHE A 70 3.29 22.00 -9.28
N ARG A 71 4.50 22.53 -9.50
CA ARG A 71 4.81 23.94 -9.17
C ARG A 71 3.82 24.92 -9.83
N ASN A 72 3.51 24.68 -11.10
CA ASN A 72 2.61 25.53 -11.88
C ASN A 72 1.11 25.27 -11.59
N ASN A 73 0.75 24.08 -11.09
CA ASN A 73 -0.63 23.61 -10.97
C ASN A 73 -1.01 23.11 -9.58
N HIS A 74 -0.25 23.42 -8.53
CA HIS A 74 -0.43 22.89 -7.16
C HIS A 74 -1.82 23.13 -6.55
N LYS A 75 -2.62 24.04 -7.11
CA LYS A 75 -4.01 24.29 -6.67
C LYS A 75 -5.01 23.29 -7.24
N LEU A 76 -4.64 22.53 -8.28
CA LEU A 76 -5.51 21.55 -8.96
C LEU A 76 -5.51 20.18 -8.31
N VAL A 77 -4.51 19.88 -7.47
CA VAL A 77 -4.36 18.61 -6.77
C VAL A 77 -4.02 18.88 -5.30
N LYS A 78 -4.54 18.07 -4.39
CA LYS A 78 -4.41 18.32 -2.94
C LYS A 78 -3.15 17.74 -2.33
N ASN A 79 -2.65 16.64 -2.88
CA ASN A 79 -1.52 15.89 -2.36
C ASN A 79 -0.78 15.17 -3.50
N ASP A 80 0.31 14.49 -3.12
CA ASP A 80 1.12 13.66 -4.00
C ASP A 80 0.34 12.49 -4.63
N MET A 81 -0.60 11.88 -3.91
CA MET A 81 -1.43 10.81 -4.47
C MET A 81 -2.32 11.29 -5.61
N GLU A 82 -2.99 12.45 -5.45
CA GLU A 82 -3.79 13.08 -6.50
C GLU A 82 -2.93 13.54 -7.68
N LEU A 83 -1.71 14.05 -7.41
CA LEU A 83 -0.73 14.39 -8.45
C LEU A 83 -0.34 13.15 -9.27
N LEU A 84 0.02 12.05 -8.61
CA LEU A 84 0.35 10.80 -9.29
C LEU A 84 -0.85 10.28 -10.09
N GLY A 85 -2.05 10.33 -9.51
CA GLY A 85 -3.28 9.94 -10.19
C GLY A 85 -3.53 10.73 -11.48
N TYR A 86 -3.28 12.04 -11.44
CA TYR A 86 -3.35 12.91 -12.61
C TYR A 86 -2.32 12.52 -13.68
N MET A 87 -1.05 12.37 -13.30
CA MET A 87 0.03 12.01 -14.22
C MET A 87 -0.24 10.66 -14.90
N LEU A 88 -0.66 9.64 -14.13
CA LEU A 88 -1.00 8.31 -14.62
C LEU A 88 -2.23 8.28 -15.54
N MET A 89 -3.04 9.35 -15.57
CA MET A 89 -4.21 9.43 -16.45
C MET A 89 -3.92 10.21 -17.73
N HIS A 90 -3.11 11.26 -17.63
CA HIS A 90 -3.04 12.28 -18.68
C HIS A 90 -1.68 12.38 -19.36
N GLU A 91 -0.64 11.74 -18.82
CA GLU A 91 0.73 11.97 -19.25
C GLU A 91 1.42 10.68 -19.69
N GLU A 92 2.16 10.77 -20.79
CA GLU A 92 3.02 9.69 -21.25
C GLU A 92 4.26 9.52 -20.36
N GLY A 93 4.74 8.28 -20.23
CA GLY A 93 5.86 7.95 -19.36
C GLY A 93 5.48 7.83 -17.88
N PHE A 94 4.18 7.69 -17.57
CA PHE A 94 3.67 7.33 -16.25
C PHE A 94 2.87 6.04 -16.35
N TYR A 95 3.26 5.02 -15.60
CA TYR A 95 2.73 3.67 -15.73
C TYR A 95 2.12 3.18 -14.41
N SER A 96 0.85 2.78 -14.46
CA SER A 96 0.18 2.18 -13.30
C SER A 96 0.61 0.73 -13.14
N LEU A 97 1.14 0.38 -11.98
CA LEU A 97 1.53 -0.98 -11.63
C LEU A 97 0.29 -1.82 -11.25
N PRO A 98 0.29 -3.14 -11.53
CA PRO A 98 -0.81 -4.03 -11.18
C PRO A 98 -0.90 -4.22 -9.67
N ILE A 99 -2.11 -4.10 -9.13
CA ILE A 99 -2.41 -4.27 -7.71
C ILE A 99 -3.33 -5.47 -7.49
N GLU A 100 -3.89 -5.66 -6.30
CA GLU A 100 -4.79 -6.79 -6.02
C GLU A 100 -6.04 -6.78 -6.91
N SER A 101 -6.54 -5.62 -7.33
CA SER A 101 -7.68 -5.52 -8.27
C SER A 101 -7.39 -6.14 -9.65
N SER A 102 -6.12 -6.34 -10.01
CA SER A 102 -5.73 -7.01 -11.27
C SER A 102 -6.05 -8.50 -11.30
N PHE A 103 -6.40 -9.12 -10.16
CA PHE A 103 -6.95 -10.48 -10.12
C PHE A 103 -8.42 -10.55 -10.53
N GLY A 104 -9.14 -9.44 -10.41
CA GLY A 104 -10.55 -9.33 -10.73
C GLY A 104 -10.83 -9.27 -12.23
N LYS A 105 -12.10 -9.04 -12.59
CA LYS A 105 -12.48 -8.85 -13.99
C LYS A 105 -11.94 -7.50 -14.47
N PRO A 106 -11.37 -7.40 -15.69
CA PRO A 106 -10.88 -6.13 -16.23
C PRO A 106 -11.92 -4.99 -16.20
N SER A 107 -13.21 -5.31 -16.34
CA SER A 107 -14.31 -4.33 -16.27
C SER A 107 -14.48 -3.64 -14.92
N MET A 108 -13.86 -4.15 -13.86
CA MET A 108 -13.93 -3.57 -12.51
C MET A 108 -12.96 -2.40 -12.34
N VAL A 109 -11.91 -2.35 -13.16
CA VAL A 109 -10.88 -1.32 -13.12
C VAL A 109 -11.10 -0.37 -14.29
N ASN A 110 -11.36 0.90 -14.01
CA ASN A 110 -11.63 1.92 -15.03
C ASN A 110 -10.39 2.75 -15.40
N TRP A 111 -9.19 2.23 -15.19
CA TRP A 111 -7.92 2.82 -15.61
C TRP A 111 -6.99 1.79 -16.23
N THR A 112 -6.06 2.26 -17.07
CA THR A 112 -5.02 1.41 -17.66
C THR A 112 -3.94 1.08 -16.62
N TYR A 113 -3.51 -0.17 -16.59
CA TYR A 113 -2.40 -0.64 -15.77
C TYR A 113 -1.59 -1.70 -16.53
N ILE A 114 -0.34 -1.92 -16.09
CA ILE A 114 0.53 -2.96 -16.65
C ILE A 114 -0.01 -4.33 -16.22
N ASP A 115 -0.15 -5.25 -17.17
CA ASP A 115 -0.53 -6.63 -16.86
C ASP A 115 0.45 -7.26 -15.85
N LYS A 116 -0.10 -7.83 -14.76
CA LYS A 116 0.63 -8.55 -13.72
C LYS A 116 1.54 -9.65 -14.28
N ASP A 117 1.19 -10.23 -15.42
CA ASP A 117 1.98 -11.31 -16.04
C ASP A 117 3.26 -10.76 -16.69
N LYS A 118 3.25 -9.52 -17.18
CA LYS A 118 4.44 -8.84 -17.73
C LYS A 118 5.47 -8.49 -16.67
N VAL A 119 5.01 -8.23 -15.44
CA VAL A 119 5.86 -7.93 -14.29
C VAL A 119 5.97 -9.09 -13.31
N GLN A 120 5.38 -10.25 -13.63
CA GLN A 120 5.39 -11.48 -12.82
C GLN A 120 4.93 -11.30 -11.36
N GLY A 121 4.01 -10.38 -11.11
CA GLY A 121 3.61 -10.02 -9.76
C GLY A 121 2.64 -8.85 -9.68
N VAL A 122 2.31 -8.50 -8.44
CA VAL A 122 1.46 -7.38 -8.06
C VAL A 122 2.14 -6.55 -6.97
N PHE A 123 1.59 -5.36 -6.75
CA PHE A 123 2.06 -4.39 -5.77
C PHE A 123 0.94 -4.07 -4.79
N ASP A 124 1.30 -3.71 -3.57
CA ASP A 124 0.33 -3.22 -2.60
C ASP A 124 0.17 -1.70 -2.72
N ALA A 125 -1.04 -1.27 -3.05
CA ALA A 125 -1.46 0.13 -3.06
C ALA A 125 -2.18 0.54 -1.76
N ALA A 126 -2.21 -0.34 -0.74
CA ALA A 126 -2.63 -0.17 0.66
C ALA A 126 -3.55 -1.32 1.10
N ALA A 127 -4.36 -1.86 0.17
CA ALA A 127 -5.41 -2.81 0.49
C ALA A 127 -4.90 -4.11 1.11
N MET A 128 -3.83 -4.71 0.57
CA MET A 128 -3.32 -5.99 1.08
C MET A 128 -2.66 -5.82 2.45
N GLY A 129 -1.85 -4.77 2.61
CA GLY A 129 -1.18 -4.46 3.87
C GLY A 129 -2.16 -4.10 4.99
N GLN A 130 -3.20 -3.32 4.68
CA GLN A 130 -4.29 -3.04 5.63
C GLN A 130 -5.11 -4.30 5.95
N TYR A 131 -5.35 -5.18 4.97
CA TYR A 131 -6.03 -6.43 5.22
C TYR A 131 -5.22 -7.34 6.16
N LEU A 132 -3.92 -7.48 5.94
CA LEU A 132 -3.07 -8.33 6.79
C LEU A 132 -2.78 -7.71 8.16
N PHE A 133 -2.51 -6.40 8.23
CA PHE A 133 -1.96 -5.76 9.42
C PHE A 133 -2.78 -4.60 9.96
N GLY A 134 -3.98 -4.39 9.43
CA GLY A 134 -4.88 -3.33 9.88
C GLY A 134 -4.43 -1.92 9.49
N VAL A 135 -5.25 -0.95 9.89
CA VAL A 135 -5.05 0.49 9.64
C VAL A 135 -4.24 1.16 10.74
N ASP A 136 -4.01 2.47 10.60
CA ASP A 136 -3.33 3.28 11.63
C ASP A 136 -4.08 3.16 12.96
N PRO A 137 -3.43 2.71 14.06
CA PRO A 137 -4.04 2.64 15.37
C PRO A 137 -4.55 3.98 15.91
N ASP A 138 -4.12 5.12 15.35
CA ASP A 138 -4.62 6.44 15.72
C ASP A 138 -6.01 6.73 15.14
N ASN A 139 -6.39 6.04 14.06
CA ASN A 139 -7.69 6.18 13.40
C ASN A 139 -8.80 5.32 14.04
N ILE A 140 -8.46 4.49 15.02
CA ILE A 140 -9.41 3.57 15.67
C ILE A 140 -9.29 3.62 17.18
N SER A 141 -10.40 3.34 17.87
CA SER A 141 -10.42 3.14 19.31
C SER A 141 -10.48 1.65 19.64
N GLY A 142 -9.60 1.16 20.51
CA GLY A 142 -9.59 -0.23 20.97
C GLY A 142 -8.62 -1.16 20.23
N PRO A 143 -8.84 -2.50 20.29
CA PRO A 143 -7.98 -3.48 19.64
C PRO A 143 -8.10 -3.46 18.12
N LEU A 144 -6.96 -3.45 17.43
CA LEU A 144 -6.83 -3.60 15.99
C LEU A 144 -6.64 -5.06 15.62
N TYR A 145 -7.36 -5.54 14.62
CA TYR A 145 -7.21 -6.89 14.06
C TYR A 145 -6.89 -6.83 12.56
N ASN A 146 -6.40 -7.93 12.01
CA ASN A 146 -6.39 -8.15 10.55
C ASN A 146 -7.83 -8.29 10.02
N GLY A 147 -7.98 -8.23 8.70
CA GLY A 147 -9.25 -8.32 7.98
C GLY A 147 -9.89 -6.97 7.68
N PHE A 148 -9.16 -5.85 7.79
CA PHE A 148 -9.66 -4.55 7.36
C PHE A 148 -9.80 -4.53 5.83
N VAL A 149 -10.94 -4.08 5.34
CA VAL A 149 -11.20 -3.97 3.89
C VAL A 149 -11.07 -2.51 3.49
N ASN A 150 -10.09 -2.21 2.65
CA ASN A 150 -9.86 -0.88 2.10
C ASN A 150 -11.05 -0.45 1.22
N GLU A 151 -11.44 0.81 1.30
CA GLU A 151 -12.57 1.37 0.55
C GLU A 151 -12.38 1.37 -0.98
N ASN A 152 -11.13 1.37 -1.45
CA ASN A 152 -10.76 1.29 -2.86
C ASN A 152 -10.51 -0.16 -3.32
N ALA A 153 -10.61 -1.16 -2.43
CA ALA A 153 -10.47 -2.56 -2.83
C ALA A 153 -11.63 -2.96 -3.74
N LEU A 154 -11.28 -3.38 -4.96
CA LEU A 154 -12.29 -3.78 -5.95
C LEU A 154 -12.62 -5.28 -5.88
N ILE A 155 -11.79 -6.09 -5.23
CA ILE A 155 -11.99 -7.54 -5.08
C ILE A 155 -12.26 -7.92 -3.63
N ASP A 156 -12.83 -9.12 -3.42
CA ASP A 156 -12.94 -9.68 -2.07
C ASP A 156 -11.57 -10.10 -1.54
N LEU A 157 -11.01 -9.30 -0.62
CA LEU A 157 -9.71 -9.56 -0.03
C LEU A 157 -9.65 -10.86 0.78
N LYS A 158 -10.80 -11.42 1.20
CA LYS A 158 -10.84 -12.74 1.88
C LYS A 158 -10.47 -13.90 0.97
N ALA A 159 -10.68 -13.74 -0.34
CA ALA A 159 -10.29 -14.74 -1.32
C ALA A 159 -8.77 -14.72 -1.61
N LEU A 160 -8.04 -13.73 -1.09
CA LEU A 160 -6.58 -13.68 -1.21
C LEU A 160 -5.92 -14.68 -0.26
N ASN A 161 -4.97 -15.43 -0.80
CA ASN A 161 -4.09 -16.29 -0.03
C ASN A 161 -2.65 -15.81 -0.19
N PHE A 162 -1.89 -15.88 0.90
CA PHE A 162 -0.51 -15.40 0.96
C PHE A 162 0.43 -16.54 1.33
N LYS A 163 1.61 -16.59 0.70
CA LYS A 163 2.66 -17.54 1.04
C LYS A 163 3.99 -16.80 1.05
N PHE A 164 4.70 -16.84 2.16
CA PHE A 164 6.01 -16.22 2.26
C PHE A 164 7.14 -17.24 2.25
N GLU A 165 8.12 -17.05 1.37
CA GLU A 165 9.31 -17.87 1.27
C GLU A 165 10.52 -17.16 1.89
N LYS A 166 10.87 -17.56 3.12
CA LYS A 166 11.91 -16.91 3.91
C LYS A 166 13.29 -16.88 3.26
N LYS A 167 13.71 -17.96 2.60
CA LYS A 167 15.05 -18.08 2.02
C LYS A 167 15.27 -17.12 0.84
N SER A 168 14.24 -16.94 0.03
CA SER A 168 14.25 -16.07 -1.16
C SER A 168 13.74 -14.66 -0.86
N ASN A 169 13.16 -14.41 0.32
CA ASN A 169 12.46 -13.16 0.67
C ASN A 169 11.35 -12.81 -0.32
N VAL A 170 10.60 -13.82 -0.78
CA VAL A 170 9.50 -13.64 -1.72
C VAL A 170 8.18 -13.80 -1.00
N LEU A 171 7.32 -12.79 -1.09
CA LEU A 171 5.91 -12.94 -0.78
C LEU A 171 5.18 -13.32 -2.06
N PHE A 172 4.38 -14.38 -1.99
CA PHE A 172 3.45 -14.78 -3.02
C PHE A 172 2.03 -14.48 -2.59
N VAL A 173 1.20 -14.12 -3.55
CA VAL A 173 -0.23 -13.93 -3.40
C VAL A 173 -0.95 -14.63 -4.55
N LYS A 174 -2.14 -15.17 -4.26
CA LYS A 174 -3.08 -15.67 -5.26
C LYS A 174 -4.49 -15.26 -4.87
N TYR A 175 -5.37 -15.16 -5.86
CA TYR A 175 -6.79 -14.90 -5.67
C TYR A 175 -7.57 -16.16 -6.04
N GLU A 176 -8.38 -16.68 -5.11
CA GLU A 176 -9.08 -17.96 -5.24
C GLU A 176 -8.16 -19.18 -5.43
N ALA A 177 -8.74 -20.38 -5.36
CA ALA A 177 -7.96 -21.62 -5.43
C ALA A 177 -7.41 -21.92 -6.83
N ASN A 178 -8.08 -21.44 -7.88
CA ASN A 178 -7.84 -21.82 -9.28
C ASN A 178 -6.85 -20.89 -10.00
N GLN A 179 -6.45 -19.77 -9.41
CA GLN A 179 -5.43 -18.89 -9.99
C GLN A 179 -4.02 -19.28 -9.51
N GLY A 180 -3.03 -19.00 -10.37
CA GLY A 180 -1.63 -19.21 -10.05
C GLY A 180 -1.11 -18.26 -8.97
N TRP A 181 -0.04 -18.68 -8.29
CA TRP A 181 0.70 -17.81 -7.38
C TRP A 181 1.53 -16.80 -8.18
N VAL A 182 1.41 -15.52 -7.83
CA VAL A 182 2.26 -14.44 -8.36
C VAL A 182 3.00 -13.77 -7.22
N ARG A 183 4.07 -13.02 -7.53
CA ARG A 183 4.82 -12.27 -6.50
C ARG A 183 4.01 -11.09 -5.99
N CYS A 184 4.22 -10.73 -4.73
CA CYS A 184 3.82 -9.46 -4.15
C CYS A 184 5.09 -8.70 -3.77
N TYR A 185 5.35 -7.56 -4.41
CA TYR A 185 6.64 -6.86 -4.30
C TYR A 185 6.78 -6.00 -3.05
N ASN A 186 5.66 -5.51 -2.52
CA ASN A 186 5.62 -4.73 -1.29
C ASN A 186 4.32 -4.99 -0.51
N LEU A 187 4.35 -4.69 0.79
CA LEU A 187 3.15 -4.49 1.59
C LEU A 187 3.25 -3.14 2.30
N HIS A 188 2.24 -2.31 2.13
CA HIS A 188 2.13 -0.99 2.75
C HIS A 188 1.51 -1.16 4.17
N ILE A 189 2.33 -0.97 5.20
CA ILE A 189 2.00 -1.24 6.60
C ILE A 189 1.44 0.02 7.26
N HIS A 190 0.17 0.27 6.98
CA HIS A 190 -0.54 1.43 7.52
C HIS A 190 -0.61 1.44 9.06
N SER A 191 -0.54 0.28 9.71
CA SER A 191 -0.56 0.19 11.18
C SER A 191 0.79 0.47 11.86
N LYS A 192 1.85 0.67 11.08
CA LYS A 192 3.23 1.01 11.53
C LYS A 192 3.80 0.02 12.56
N VAL A 193 3.32 -1.23 12.59
CA VAL A 193 3.71 -2.26 13.57
C VAL A 193 5.07 -2.93 13.27
N PHE A 194 6.04 -2.19 12.70
CA PHE A 194 7.35 -2.70 12.27
C PHE A 194 8.11 -3.47 13.36
N LYS A 195 8.04 -3.02 14.62
CA LYS A 195 8.66 -3.73 15.76
C LYS A 195 8.11 -5.14 15.97
N LYS A 196 6.83 -5.36 15.68
CA LYS A 196 6.20 -6.69 15.73
C LYS A 196 6.52 -7.50 14.49
N LEU A 197 6.51 -6.87 13.31
CA LEU A 197 6.86 -7.51 12.04
C LEU A 197 8.29 -8.03 12.01
N ALA A 198 9.23 -7.33 12.66
CA ALA A 198 10.60 -7.81 12.85
C ALA A 198 10.67 -9.17 13.58
N ARG A 199 9.64 -9.54 14.35
CA ARG A 199 9.49 -10.89 14.89
C ARG A 199 8.87 -11.77 13.82
N PHE A 200 9.74 -12.36 13.01
CA PHE A 200 9.35 -13.12 11.82
C PHE A 200 8.22 -14.16 12.05
N TYR A 201 8.23 -14.86 13.20
CA TYR A 201 7.18 -15.80 13.55
C TYR A 201 5.79 -15.14 13.69
N TRP A 202 5.73 -13.91 14.18
CA TRP A 202 4.49 -13.14 14.27
C TRP A 202 3.95 -12.77 12.90
N PHE A 203 4.82 -12.32 11.99
CA PHE A 203 4.46 -12.07 10.59
C PHE A 203 3.85 -13.32 9.93
N LEU A 204 4.50 -14.48 10.09
CA LEU A 204 3.99 -15.75 9.56
C LEU A 204 2.64 -16.15 10.18
N LYS A 205 2.47 -15.96 11.50
CA LYS A 205 1.20 -16.23 12.18
C LYS A 205 0.06 -15.40 11.65
N VAL A 206 0.30 -14.12 11.36
CA VAL A 206 -0.75 -13.25 10.80
C VAL A 206 -1.12 -13.69 9.38
N ILE A 207 -0.14 -14.03 8.54
CA ILE A 207 -0.39 -14.61 7.21
C ILE A 207 -1.22 -15.89 7.32
N GLU A 208 -0.82 -16.83 8.18
CA GLU A 208 -1.52 -18.10 8.36
C GLU A 208 -2.95 -17.90 8.86
N ALA A 209 -3.13 -17.01 9.85
CA ALA A 209 -4.44 -16.66 10.35
C ALA A 209 -5.31 -16.06 9.24
N SER A 210 -4.75 -15.14 8.44
CA SER A 210 -5.47 -14.50 7.34
C SER A 210 -5.93 -15.50 6.28
N ASN A 211 -5.07 -16.44 5.87
CA ASN A 211 -5.43 -17.49 4.91
C ASN A 211 -6.52 -18.45 5.42
N GLN A 212 -6.71 -18.52 6.74
CA GLN A 212 -7.74 -19.33 7.39
C GLN A 212 -8.93 -18.48 7.86
N GLU A 213 -9.02 -17.23 7.39
CA GLU A 213 -10.06 -16.25 7.78
C GLU A 213 -10.14 -16.02 9.31
N ARG A 214 -9.04 -16.25 10.03
CA ARG A 214 -8.92 -16.04 11.47
C ARG A 214 -8.43 -14.64 11.78
N ARG A 215 -8.91 -14.12 12.91
CA ARG A 215 -8.48 -12.84 13.47
C ARG A 215 -7.21 -13.00 14.30
N SER A 216 -6.25 -12.10 14.06
CA SER A 216 -5.02 -11.90 14.80
C SER A 216 -5.02 -10.48 15.36
N LEU A 217 -4.72 -10.33 16.65
CA LEU A 217 -4.55 -9.01 17.26
C LEU A 217 -3.28 -8.35 16.69
N ILE A 218 -3.45 -7.25 15.96
CA ILE A 218 -2.35 -6.50 15.36
C ILE A 218 -1.78 -5.48 16.32
N SER A 219 -2.64 -4.65 16.91
CA SER A 219 -2.24 -3.63 17.86
C SER A 219 -3.33 -3.41 18.90
N HIS A 220 -2.96 -2.78 20.00
CA HIS A 220 -3.90 -2.35 21.01
C HIS A 220 -3.49 -0.95 21.47
N ASN A 221 -4.26 0.07 21.08
CA ASN A 221 -3.97 1.44 21.45
C ASN A 221 -4.66 1.78 22.78
N ILE A 222 -3.94 1.58 23.90
CA ILE A 222 -4.44 1.84 25.26
C ILE A 222 -4.59 3.34 25.53
N VAL A 223 -3.88 4.20 24.79
CA VAL A 223 -3.80 5.65 25.08
C VAL A 223 -5.14 6.33 24.83
N ASN A 224 -5.77 6.09 23.67
CA ASN A 224 -7.13 6.57 23.39
C ASN A 224 -8.16 5.96 24.34
N TRP A 225 -7.93 4.73 24.80
CA TRP A 225 -8.80 4.06 25.76
C TRP A 225 -8.79 4.74 27.14
N ARG A 226 -7.62 5.19 27.62
CA ARG A 226 -7.50 5.96 28.88
C ARG A 226 -8.15 7.34 28.78
N ILE A 227 -8.02 8.02 27.64
CA ILE A 227 -8.66 9.31 27.39
C ILE A 227 -10.19 9.13 27.34
N PHE A 228 -10.68 8.15 26.56
CA PHE A 228 -12.09 7.81 26.48
C PHE A 228 -12.67 7.44 27.85
N TYR A 229 -11.96 6.63 28.64
CA TYR A 229 -12.41 6.25 29.98
C TYR A 229 -12.46 7.45 30.93
N ARG A 230 -11.46 8.34 30.88
CA ARG A 230 -11.46 9.59 31.66
C ARG A 230 -12.58 10.54 31.26
N VAL A 231 -12.86 10.68 29.96
CA VAL A 231 -13.97 11.49 29.44
C VAL A 231 -15.32 10.89 29.85
N LYS A 232 -15.48 9.56 29.72
CA LYS A 232 -16.70 8.85 30.14
C LYS A 232 -16.94 8.96 31.64
N GLN A 233 -15.90 8.89 32.47
CA GLN A 233 -16.04 9.12 33.91
C GLN A 233 -16.42 10.56 34.24
N LYS A 234 -15.82 11.56 33.58
CA LYS A 234 -16.20 12.97 33.77
C LYS A 234 -17.65 13.24 33.35
N LEU A 235 -18.09 12.68 32.22
CA LEU A 235 -19.49 12.79 31.75
C LEU A 235 -20.46 12.12 32.72
N ARG A 236 -20.12 10.96 33.27
CA ARG A 236 -20.93 10.27 34.27
C ARG A 236 -21.09 11.11 35.54
N ILE A 237 -20.00 11.69 36.06
CA ILE A 237 -20.03 12.59 37.22
C ILE A 237 -20.89 13.83 36.95
N TYR A 238 -20.79 14.40 35.74
CA TYR A 238 -21.57 15.58 35.35
C TYR A 238 -23.07 15.28 35.26
N ILE A 239 -23.45 14.12 34.72
CA ILE A 239 -24.84 13.67 34.67
C ILE A 239 -25.38 13.39 36.08
N GLU A 240 -24.59 12.75 36.95
CA GLU A 240 -24.97 12.50 38.36
C GLU A 240 -25.14 13.82 39.17
N HIS A 241 -24.49 14.92 38.77
CA HIS A 241 -24.68 16.26 39.38
C HIS A 241 -25.86 17.07 38.80
N MET A 242 -26.38 16.72 37.63
CA MET A 242 -27.57 17.40 37.06
C MET A 242 -28.90 16.72 37.43
N VAL A 243 -28.85 15.54 38.04
CA VAL A 243 -30.02 14.73 38.44
C VAL A 243 -30.28 14.79 39.96
N ASN A 244 -29.48 15.57 40.70
CA ASN A 244 -29.70 15.95 42.10
C ASN A 244 -29.91 17.47 42.21
#